data_AF-A0A554K4M5-F1
#
_entry.id   AF-A0A554K4M5-F1
#
_cell.length_a   1.000
_cell.length_b   1.000
_cell.length_c   1.000
_cell.angle_alpha   90.00
_cell.angle_beta   90.00
_cell.angle_gamma   90.00
#
_symmetry.space_group_name_H-M   'P 1'
#
loop_
_entity.id
_entity.type
_entity.pdbx_description
1 polymer ?
#
loop_
_entity_poly.entity_id
_entity_poly.type
_entity_poly.pdbx_seq_one_letter_code
_entity_poly.pdbx_strand_id
1 'polypeptide(L)'
;MPKAFLDANVFFAAVASKTGGSYFILELAKKRMTEIVTVAYALSEAERNIQKKLGDRVLATHYENLLAASPVIQSLARAQRMGRPLRGARL
;
A
#
# COMPACT_ATOMS: atom_id res chain seq x y z
N MET A 1 15.99 7.34 -2.79
CA MET A 1 14.81 6.86 -3.53
C MET A 1 13.56 7.51 -2.95
N PRO A 2 12.66 8.06 -3.79
CA PRO A 2 11.39 8.61 -3.31
C PRO A 2 10.56 7.56 -2.56
N LYS A 3 9.77 8.01 -1.58
CA LYS A 3 8.84 7.17 -0.84
C LYS A 3 7.42 7.64 -1.11
N ALA A 4 6.53 6.71 -1.42
CA ALA A 4 5.12 6.97 -1.59
C ALA A 4 4.35 6.28 -0.46
N PHE A 5 3.67 7.05 0.38
CA PHE A 5 2.71 6.49 1.32
C PHE A 5 1.40 6.18 0.60
N LEU A 6 0.97 4.91 0.59
CA LEU A 6 -0.24 4.48 -0.09
C LEU A 6 -1.33 4.12 0.91
N ASP A 7 -2.54 4.61 0.65
CA ASP A 7 -3.77 4.25 1.35
C ASP A 7 -4.54 3.14 0.61
N ALA A 8 -5.56 2.57 1.26
CA ALA A 8 -6.34 1.44 0.76
C ALA A 8 -6.97 1.70 -0.62
N ASN A 9 -7.42 2.93 -0.88
CA ASN A 9 -8.03 3.32 -2.15
C ASN A 9 -7.07 3.19 -3.35
N VAL A 10 -5.77 3.44 -3.14
CA VAL A 10 -4.75 3.32 -4.20
C VAL A 10 -4.60 1.84 -4.59
N PHE A 11 -4.48 0.95 -3.61
CA PHE A 11 -4.39 -0.49 -3.85
C PHE A 11 -5.64 -1.03 -4.56
N PHE A 12 -6.83 -0.61 -4.12
CA PHE A 12 -8.10 -0.96 -4.76
C PHE A 12 -8.14 -0.48 -6.21
N ALA A 13 -7.84 0.80 -6.46
CA ALA A 13 -7.88 1.39 -7.80
C ALA A 13 -6.85 0.74 -8.74
N ALA A 14 -5.69 0.34 -8.22
CA ALA A 14 -4.64 -0.28 -9.00
C ALA A 14 -5.04 -1.65 -9.57
N VAL A 15 -5.84 -2.44 -8.85
CA VAL A 15 -6.37 -3.70 -9.38
C VAL A 15 -7.61 -3.51 -10.25
N ALA A 16 -8.36 -2.42 -10.03
CA ALA A 16 -9.53 -2.08 -10.84
C ALA A 16 -9.17 -1.56 -12.24
N SER A 17 -8.00 -0.94 -12.42
CA SER A 17 -7.56 -0.44 -13.73
C SER A 17 -6.04 -0.49 -13.92
N LYS A 18 -5.59 -1.28 -14.91
CA LYS A 18 -4.17 -1.41 -15.29
C LYS A 18 -3.61 -0.21 -16.07
N THR A 19 -4.45 0.73 -16.50
CA THR A 19 -4.02 1.96 -17.18
C THR A 19 -4.07 3.18 -16.27
N GLY A 20 -4.54 3.01 -15.02
CA GLY A 20 -4.66 4.10 -14.06
C GLY A 20 -3.37 4.45 -13.33
N GLY A 21 -3.31 5.66 -12.79
CA GLY A 21 -2.14 6.16 -12.04
C GLY A 21 -1.77 5.30 -10.83
N SER A 22 -2.76 4.75 -10.11
CA SER A 22 -2.51 3.86 -8.98
C SER A 22 -1.75 2.60 -9.38
N TYR A 23 -2.10 2.01 -10.53
CA TYR A 23 -1.37 0.86 -11.08
C TYR A 23 0.03 1.26 -11.51
N PHE A 24 0.19 2.42 -12.16
CA PHE A 24 1.49 2.94 -12.55
C PHE A 24 2.46 3.10 -11.36
N ILE A 25 1.97 3.57 -10.20
CA ILE A 25 2.78 3.66 -8.98
C ILE A 25 3.27 2.29 -8.51
N LEU A 26 2.43 1.25 -8.56
CA LEU A 26 2.84 -0.13 -8.24
C LEU A 26 3.92 -0.63 -9.20
N GLU A 27 3.78 -0.37 -10.50
CA GLU A 27 4.79 -0.75 -11.50
C GLU A 27 6.13 -0.07 -11.28
N LEU A 28 6.14 1.21 -10.89
CA LEU A 28 7.37 1.92 -10.49
C LEU A 28 8.02 1.26 -9.27
N ALA A 29 7.23 0.81 -8.30
CA ALA A 29 7.75 0.14 -7.10
C ALA A 29 8.35 -1.23 -7.44
N LYS A 30 7.68 -2.02 -8.29
CA LYS A 30 8.21 -3.30 -8.79
C LYS A 30 9.55 -3.14 -9.51
N LYS A 31 9.72 -2.01 -10.22
CA LYS A 31 10.98 -1.64 -10.89
C LYS A 31 11.99 -0.96 -9.96
N ARG A 32 11.74 -0.91 -8.65
CA ARG A 32 12.60 -0.27 -7.63
C ARG A 32 12.88 1.22 -7.91
N MET A 33 11.94 1.92 -8.53
CA MET A 33 12.04 3.36 -8.79
C MET A 33 11.42 4.19 -7.66
N THR A 34 10.55 3.59 -6.85
CA THR A 34 9.95 4.20 -5.65
C THR A 34 9.80 3.15 -4.56
N GLU A 35 9.86 3.56 -3.29
CA GLU A 35 9.53 2.70 -2.14
C GLU A 35 8.08 2.94 -1.74
N ILE A 36 7.26 1.90 -1.72
CA ILE A 36 5.92 1.99 -1.16
C ILE A 36 6.00 1.82 0.35
N VAL A 37 5.40 2.75 1.06
CA VAL A 37 5.17 2.69 2.51
C VAL A 37 3.67 2.66 2.75
N THR A 38 3.22 1.84 3.69
CA THR A 38 1.80 1.82 4.09
C THR A 38 1.67 1.33 5.52
N VAL A 39 0.44 1.17 6.01
CA VAL A 39 0.13 0.57 7.31
C VAL A 39 -0.69 -0.70 7.13
N ALA A 40 -0.61 -1.63 8.07
CA ALA A 40 -1.33 -2.90 8.00
C ALA A 40 -2.85 -2.71 7.82
N TYR A 41 -3.40 -1.66 8.43
CA TYR A 41 -4.81 -1.30 8.31
C TYR A 41 -5.23 -1.01 6.86
N ALA A 42 -4.44 -0.24 6.10
CA ALA A 42 -4.73 0.11 4.71
C ALA A 42 -4.73 -1.12 3.80
N LEU A 43 -3.81 -2.07 4.01
CA LEU A 43 -3.80 -3.34 3.28
C LEU A 43 -5.03 -4.20 3.59
N SER A 44 -5.39 -4.31 4.88
CA SER A 44 -6.55 -5.08 5.31
C SER A 44 -7.87 -4.50 4.76
N GLU A 45 -7.95 -3.16 4.69
CA GLU A 45 -9.09 -2.48 4.09
C GLU A 45 -9.15 -2.65 2.57
N ALA A 46 -8.01 -2.57 1.88
CA ALA A 46 -7.94 -2.84 0.44
C ALA A 46 -8.39 -4.26 0.12
N GLU A 47 -7.87 -5.27 0.82
CA GLU A 47 -8.25 -6.67 0.70
C GLU A 47 -9.77 -6.85 0.83
N ARG A 48 -10.36 -6.39 1.93
CA ARG A 48 -11.81 -6.49 2.18
C ARG A 48 -12.61 -5.82 1.06
N ASN A 49 -12.19 -4.63 0.62
CA ASN A 49 -12.88 -3.88 -0.41
C ASN A 49 -12.80 -4.59 -1.78
N ILE A 50 -11.64 -5.14 -2.13
CA ILE A 50 -11.43 -5.88 -3.38
C ILE A 50 -12.24 -7.17 -3.36
N GLN A 51 -12.16 -7.95 -2.29
CA GLN A 51 -12.94 -9.18 -2.15
C GLN A 51 -14.44 -8.91 -2.31
N LYS A 52 -14.96 -7.92 -1.57
CA LYS A 52 -16.39 -7.58 -1.58
C LYS A 52 -16.89 -7.04 -2.92
N LYS A 53 -16.08 -6.26 -3.65
CA LYS A 53 -16.54 -5.52 -4.84
C LYS A 53 -16.11 -6.13 -6.18
N LEU A 54 -14.96 -6.80 -6.21
CA LEU A 54 -14.30 -7.27 -7.43
C LEU A 54 -14.08 -8.80 -7.45
N GLY A 55 -14.26 -9.47 -6.31
CA GLY A 55 -14.19 -10.92 -6.18
C GLY A 55 -12.78 -11.50 -6.06
N ASP A 56 -12.71 -12.80 -5.78
CA ASP A 56 -11.48 -13.49 -5.38
C ASP A 56 -10.41 -13.51 -6.48
N ARG A 57 -10.82 -13.55 -7.76
CA ARG A 57 -9.85 -13.52 -8.88
C ARG A 57 -9.04 -12.23 -8.89
N VAL A 58 -9.68 -11.09 -8.61
CA VAL A 58 -9.02 -9.79 -8.57
C VAL A 58 -8.22 -9.63 -7.28
N LEU A 59 -8.69 -10.23 -6.19
CA LEU A 59 -7.94 -10.29 -4.94
C LEU A 59 -6.61 -11.04 -5.09
N ALA A 60 -6.56 -12.15 -5.83
CA ALA A 60 -5.30 -12.84 -6.14
C ALA A 60 -4.29 -11.91 -6.83
N THR A 61 -4.73 -11.11 -7.81
CA THR A 61 -3.88 -10.10 -8.47
C THR A 61 -3.40 -9.02 -7.49
N HIS A 62 -4.21 -8.67 -6.48
CA HIS A 62 -3.77 -7.76 -5.43
C HIS A 62 -2.59 -8.34 -4.64
N TYR A 63 -2.67 -9.61 -4.23
CA TYR A 63 -1.58 -10.26 -3.51
C TYR A 63 -0.31 -10.39 -4.36
N GLU A 64 -0.44 -10.75 -5.64
CA GLU A 64 0.69 -10.75 -6.58
C GLU A 64 1.37 -9.38 -6.66
N ASN A 65 0.58 -8.31 -6.73
CA ASN A 65 1.10 -6.95 -6.72
C ASN A 65 1.84 -6.62 -5.42
N LEU A 66 1.32 -7.02 -4.25
CA LEU A 66 1.96 -6.80 -2.96
C LEU A 66 3.29 -7.56 -2.85
N LEU A 67 3.35 -8.82 -3.29
CA LEU A 67 4.58 -9.60 -3.31
C LEU A 67 5.64 -8.95 -4.21
N ALA A 68 5.26 -8.55 -5.42
CA ALA A 68 6.17 -7.96 -6.38
C ALA A 68 6.64 -6.54 -5.98
N ALA A 69 5.76 -5.72 -5.40
CA ALA A 69 6.09 -4.36 -4.98
C ALA A 69 6.74 -4.30 -3.57
N SER A 70 6.56 -5.34 -2.74
CA SER A 70 7.16 -5.49 -1.41
C SER A 70 7.06 -4.23 -0.54
N PRO A 71 5.84 -3.74 -0.23
CA PRO A 71 5.65 -2.49 0.50
C PRO A 71 6.18 -2.58 1.94
N VAL A 72 6.75 -1.47 2.42
CA VAL A 72 7.18 -1.35 3.81
C VAL A 72 5.97 -1.05 4.69
N ILE A 73 5.72 -1.94 5.65
CA ILE A 73 4.67 -1.72 6.66
C ILE A 73 5.24 -0.90 7.81
N GLN A 74 4.72 0.32 7.93
CA GLN A 74 5.07 1.23 9.01
C GLN A 74 4.23 0.92 10.25
N SER A 75 4.87 0.96 11.42
CA SER A 75 4.20 0.86 12.72
C SER A 75 4.70 1.95 13.66
N LEU A 76 3.85 2.38 14.60
CA LEU A 76 4.22 3.34 15.65
C LEU A 76 5.29 2.76 16.58
N ALA A 77 5.21 1.47 16.89
CA ALA A 77 6.23 0.76 17.67
C ALA A 77 7.64 0.85 17.02
N ARG A 78 7.71 0.86 15.68
CA ARG A 78 8.95 1.06 14.94
C ARG A 78 9.44 2.51 14.98
N ALA A 79 8.53 3.49 14.97
CA ALA A 79 8.88 4.91 15.08
C ALA A 79 9.49 5.27 16.44
N GLN A 80 8.93 4.71 17.52
CA GLN A 80 9.41 4.88 18.90
C GLN A 80 10.81 4.30 19.10
N ARG A 81 11.12 3.14 18.51
CA ARG A 81 12.46 2.53 18.55
C ARG A 81 13.53 3.32 17.81
N MET A 82 13.15 4.16 16.84
CA MET A 82 14.09 5.02 16.10
C MET A 82 14.27 6.42 16.73
N GLY A 83 13.79 6.64 17.95
CA GLY A 83 13.99 7.91 18.68
C GLY A 83 13.35 9.13 18.03
N ARG A 84 12.40 8.95 17.11
CA ARG A 84 11.70 10.08 16.47
C ARG A 84 10.50 10.49 17.34
N PRO A 85 10.50 11.70 17.93
CA PRO A 85 9.35 12.15 18.71
C PRO A 85 8.13 12.27 17.79
N LEU A 86 7.02 11.66 18.19
CA LEU A 86 5.71 11.85 17.56
C LEU A 86 5.23 13.27 17.91
N ARG A 87 5.69 14.27 17.15
CA ARG A 87 5.12 15.62 17.27
C ARG A 87 3.74 15.61 16.60
N GLY A 88 2.68 15.85 17.39
CA GLY A 88 1.46 16.47 16.87
C GLY A 88 0.15 15.68 16.85
N ALA A 89 -0.06 14.69 17.72
CA ALA A 89 -1.44 14.23 17.98
C ALA A 89 -2.03 15.03 19.15
N ARG A 90 -2.53 16.24 18.89
CA ARG A 90 -3.57 16.83 19.76
C ARG A 90 -4.90 16.29 19.26
N LEU A 91 -5.58 15.55 20.13
CA LEU A 91 -7.01 15.24 20.02
C LEU A 91 -7.82 16.55 20.14
#